data_AF-A0A1L3NJS0-F1
#
_entry.id   AF-A0A1L3NJS0-F1
#
_cell.length_a   1.000
_cell.length_b   1.000
_cell.length_c   1.000
_cell.angle_alpha   90.00
_cell.angle_beta   90.00
_cell.angle_gamma   90.00
#
_symmetry.space_group_name_H-M   'P 1'
#
loop_
_entity.id
_entity.type
_entity.pdbx_description
1 polymer ?
#
loop_
_entity_poly.entity_id
_entity_poly.type
_entity_poly.pdbx_seq_one_letter_code
_entity_poly.pdbx_strand_id
1 'polypeptide(L)'
;MKLKAWILWLIGAICFIIVGIMKIIKKEYSSGILFIISGGTYITFSIASHKSINKIRKNTLSDEELKNMDNELRELITEGERIKAIKKYRIVTGAGLIEAKEYVDSLSK
;
A
#
# COMPACT_ATOMS: atom_id res chain seq x y z
N MET A 1 -12.87 -17.33 21.53
CA MET A 1 -11.99 -16.15 21.32
C MET A 1 -11.28 -16.30 19.98
N LYS A 2 -11.51 -15.40 19.02
CA LYS A 2 -10.83 -15.43 17.71
C LYS A 2 -9.37 -14.96 17.92
N LEU A 3 -8.47 -15.90 18.18
CA LEU A 3 -7.04 -15.60 18.30
C LEU A 3 -6.55 -15.12 16.92
N LYS A 4 -6.13 -13.85 16.83
CA LYS A 4 -5.67 -13.28 15.56
C LYS A 4 -4.43 -14.03 15.10
N ALA A 5 -4.40 -14.48 13.84
CA ALA A 5 -3.29 -15.27 13.28
C ALA A 5 -1.90 -14.63 13.52
N TRP A 6 -1.84 -13.32 13.65
CA TRP A 6 -0.61 -12.57 13.96
C TRP A 6 -0.01 -12.88 15.35
N ILE A 7 -0.83 -13.26 16.34
CA ILE A 7 -0.36 -13.67 17.68
C ILE A 7 0.38 -15.01 17.64
N LEU A 8 -0.02 -15.92 16.76
CA LEU A 8 0.66 -17.21 16.59
C LEU A 8 2.07 -17.01 16.00
N TRP A 9 2.21 -16.01 15.14
CA TRP A 9 3.49 -15.62 14.55
C TRP A 9 4.43 -14.96 15.59
N LEU A 10 3.86 -14.22 16.55
CA LEU A 10 4.60 -13.61 17.66
C LEU A 10 5.13 -14.67 18.65
N ILE A 11 4.33 -15.70 18.95
CA ILE A 11 4.76 -16.85 19.75
C ILE A 11 5.92 -17.61 19.10
N GLY A 12 5.86 -17.78 17.77
CA GLY A 12 6.93 -18.42 17.00
C GLY A 12 8.24 -17.66 17.10
N ALA A 13 8.19 -16.33 16.97
CA ALA A 13 9.37 -15.47 17.08
C ALA A 13 10.04 -15.57 18.46
N ILE A 14 9.27 -15.60 19.54
CA ILE A 14 9.80 -15.74 20.91
C ILE A 14 10.50 -17.10 21.07
N CYS A 15 9.94 -18.17 20.50
CA CYS A 15 10.52 -19.52 20.58
C CYS A 15 11.88 -19.60 19.85
N PHE A 16 12.01 -18.95 18.69
CA PHE A 16 13.28 -18.88 17.94
C PHE A 16 14.38 -18.09 18.67
N ILE A 17 14.02 -17.03 19.39
CA ILE A 17 14.96 -16.25 20.21
C ILE A 17 15.51 -17.12 21.35
N ILE A 18 14.66 -17.90 22.01
CA ILE A 18 15.06 -18.81 23.11
C ILE A 18 16.04 -19.89 22.61
N VAL A 19 15.75 -20.50 21.44
CA VAL A 19 16.65 -21.51 20.82
C VAL A 19 17.99 -20.89 20.41
N GLY A 20 18.00 -19.65 19.91
CA GLY A 20 19.21 -18.91 19.57
C GLY A 20 20.11 -18.67 20.79
N ILE A 21 19.53 -18.27 21.92
CA ILE A 21 20.26 -18.05 23.18
C ILE A 21 20.86 -19.37 23.70
N MET A 22 20.11 -20.48 23.65
CA MET A 22 20.63 -21.80 24.05
C MET A 22 21.82 -22.25 23.19
N LYS A 23 21.82 -21.91 21.89
CA LYS A 23 22.87 -22.33 20.96
C LYS A 23 24.18 -21.52 21.10
N ILE A 24 24.10 -20.28 21.59
CA ILE A 24 25.26 -19.43 21.91
C ILE A 24 26.04 -19.97 23.12
N ILE A 25 25.34 -20.48 24.14
CA ILE A 25 25.96 -21.04 25.36
C ILE A 25 26.77 -22.32 25.06
N LYS A 26 26.41 -23.05 23.99
CA LYS A 26 27.12 -24.26 23.52
C LYS A 26 28.30 -24.01 22.56
N LYS A 27 28.67 -22.76 22.29
CA LYS A 27 29.84 -22.37 21.46
C LYS A 27 29.76 -22.81 19.98
N GLU A 28 28.56 -23.06 19.45
CA GLU A 28 28.30 -23.34 18.03
C GLU A 28 27.72 -22.11 17.31
N TYR A 29 28.61 -21.19 16.92
CA TYR A 29 28.28 -19.88 16.34
C TYR A 29 27.68 -19.88 14.93
N SER A 30 27.58 -21.04 14.27
CA SER A 30 27.23 -21.11 12.84
C SER A 30 25.77 -20.74 12.54
N SER A 31 24.82 -20.95 13.46
CA SER A 31 23.40 -20.72 13.16
C SER A 31 22.87 -19.34 13.54
N GLY A 32 23.56 -18.57 14.38
CA GLY A 32 23.09 -17.23 14.78
C GLY A 32 23.14 -16.23 13.60
N ILE A 33 24.16 -16.36 12.75
CA ILE A 33 24.38 -15.52 11.57
C ILE A 33 23.27 -15.70 10.54
N LEU A 34 22.74 -16.93 10.38
CA LEU A 34 21.64 -17.23 9.47
C LEU A 34 20.31 -16.53 9.87
N PHE A 35 20.05 -16.33 11.17
CA PHE A 35 18.86 -15.62 11.64
C PHE A 35 18.94 -14.09 11.47
N ILE A 36 20.15 -13.53 11.54
CA ILE A 36 20.36 -12.09 11.29
C ILE A 36 20.16 -11.79 9.79
N ILE A 37 20.65 -12.67 8.92
CA ILE A 37 20.49 -12.53 7.46
C ILE A 37 19.01 -12.68 7.07
N SER A 38 18.29 -13.66 7.61
CA SER A 38 16.85 -13.82 7.34
C SER A 38 16.03 -12.64 7.87
N GLY A 39 16.35 -12.11 9.05
CA GLY A 39 15.74 -10.88 9.58
C GLY A 39 15.96 -9.66 8.69
N GLY A 40 17.17 -9.49 8.16
CA GLY A 40 17.49 -8.41 7.20
C GLY A 40 16.65 -8.50 5.92
N THR A 41 16.50 -9.70 5.35
CA THR A 41 15.67 -9.91 4.15
C THR A 41 14.20 -9.62 4.40
N TYR A 42 13.69 -9.89 5.60
CA TYR A 42 12.30 -9.61 5.97
C TYR A 42 12.01 -8.11 6.06
N ILE A 43 12.97 -7.31 6.56
CA ILE A 43 12.83 -5.84 6.63
C ILE A 43 12.80 -5.23 5.22
N THR A 44 13.67 -5.69 4.32
CA THR A 44 13.66 -5.21 2.93
C THR A 44 12.40 -5.62 2.18
N PHE A 45 11.89 -6.83 2.45
CA PHE A 45 10.64 -7.32 1.87
C PHE A 45 9.41 -6.55 2.41
N SER A 46 9.43 -6.17 3.69
CA SER A 46 8.40 -5.33 4.32
C SER A 46 8.29 -3.95 3.68
N ILE A 47 9.42 -3.30 3.39
CA ILE A 47 9.45 -1.99 2.72
C ILE A 47 8.92 -2.10 1.27
N ALA A 48 9.29 -3.16 0.54
CA ALA A 48 8.79 -3.41 -0.82
C ALA A 48 7.27 -3.64 -0.87
N SER A 49 6.72 -4.34 0.13
CA SER A 49 5.29 -4.67 0.20
C SER A 49 4.40 -3.46 0.56
N HIS A 50 4.89 -2.51 1.36
CA HIS A 50 4.14 -1.29 1.69
C HIS A 50 3.84 -0.42 0.46
N LYS A 51 4.78 -0.35 -0.51
CA LYS A 51 4.57 0.37 -1.78
C LYS A 51 3.55 -0.35 -2.68
N SER A 52 3.55 -1.69 -2.68
CA SER A 52 2.61 -2.51 -3.45
C SER A 52 1.19 -2.40 -2.89
N ILE A 53 1.00 -2.49 -1.56
CA ILE A 53 -0.32 -2.35 -0.92
C ILE A 53 -0.89 -0.94 -1.09
N ASN A 54 -0.06 0.11 -1.05
CA ASN A 54 -0.54 1.47 -1.31
C ASN A 54 -0.87 1.71 -2.80
N LYS A 55 -0.14 1.06 -3.71
CA LYS A 55 -0.45 1.05 -5.16
C LYS A 55 -1.73 0.25 -5.47
N ILE A 56 -1.95 -0.86 -4.77
CA ILE A 56 -3.17 -1.67 -4.87
C ILE A 56 -4.35 -0.89 -4.29
N ARG A 57 -4.20 -0.23 -3.13
CA ARG A 57 -5.24 0.66 -2.56
C ARG A 57 -5.55 1.87 -3.46
N LYS A 58 -4.56 2.39 -4.18
CA LYS A 58 -4.76 3.43 -5.21
C LYS A 58 -5.49 2.92 -6.46
N ASN A 59 -5.44 1.61 -6.71
CA ASN A 59 -6.11 0.97 -7.86
C ASN A 59 -7.42 0.25 -7.47
N THR A 60 -7.76 0.22 -6.19
CA THR A 60 -9.07 -0.15 -5.66
C THR A 60 -9.82 1.12 -5.28
N LEU A 61 -9.91 2.06 -6.23
CA LEU A 61 -11.04 2.98 -6.23
C LEU A 61 -12.24 2.10 -6.55
N SER A 62 -13.13 1.91 -5.58
CA SER A 62 -14.33 1.12 -5.80
C SER A 62 -15.10 1.73 -6.98
N ASP A 63 -15.79 0.90 -7.77
CA ASP A 63 -16.59 1.38 -8.91
C ASP A 63 -17.59 2.49 -8.52
N GLU A 64 -17.94 2.56 -7.24
CA GLU A 64 -18.75 3.61 -6.63
C GLU A 64 -18.01 4.95 -6.45
N GLU A 65 -16.74 4.92 -6.02
CA GLU A 65 -15.91 6.13 -5.90
C GLU A 65 -15.61 6.75 -7.27
N LEU A 66 -15.38 5.93 -8.30
CA LEU A 66 -15.21 6.42 -9.68
C LEU A 66 -16.49 7.09 -10.20
N LYS A 67 -17.65 6.46 -10.00
CA LYS A 67 -18.94 7.04 -10.37
C LYS A 67 -19.23 8.34 -9.65
N ASN A 68 -18.94 8.40 -8.34
CA ASN A 68 -19.13 9.63 -7.57
C ASN A 68 -18.22 10.76 -8.08
N MET A 69 -16.97 10.44 -8.39
CA MET A 69 -16.02 11.41 -8.94
C MET A 69 -16.46 11.93 -10.31
N ASP A 70 -16.96 11.05 -11.19
CA ASP A 70 -17.48 11.45 -12.50
C ASP A 70 -18.69 12.38 -12.39
N ASN A 71 -19.60 12.12 -11.45
CA ASN A 71 -20.73 13.00 -11.18
C ASN A 71 -20.26 14.38 -10.72
N GLU A 72 -19.35 14.44 -9.75
CA GLU A 72 -18.77 15.71 -9.28
C GLU A 72 -18.04 16.47 -10.41
N LEU A 73 -17.32 15.76 -11.28
CA LEU A 73 -16.66 16.37 -12.44
C LEU A 73 -17.68 16.92 -13.44
N ARG A 74 -18.78 16.20 -13.69
CA ARG A 74 -19.87 16.64 -14.58
C ARG A 74 -20.62 17.85 -14.03
N GLU A 75 -20.84 17.91 -12.72
CA GLU A 75 -21.41 19.09 -12.05
C GLU A 75 -20.52 20.32 -12.28
N LEU A 76 -19.22 20.20 -12.00
CA LEU A 76 -18.25 21.27 -12.24
C LEU A 76 -18.17 21.69 -13.71
N ILE A 77 -18.30 20.75 -14.66
CA ILE A 77 -18.35 21.07 -16.09
C ILE A 77 -19.62 21.86 -16.43
N THR A 78 -20.77 21.47 -15.89
CA THR A 78 -22.07 22.11 -16.11
C THR A 78 -22.11 23.53 -15.55
N GLU A 79 -21.43 23.75 -14.42
CA GLU A 79 -21.26 25.07 -13.81
C GLU A 79 -20.25 25.97 -14.56
N GLY A 80 -19.61 25.48 -15.62
CA GLY A 80 -18.56 26.20 -16.37
C GLY A 80 -17.19 26.19 -15.70
N GLU A 81 -17.04 25.49 -14.58
CA GLU A 81 -15.87 25.42 -13.72
C GLU A 81 -14.87 24.33 -14.16
N ARG A 82 -14.58 24.27 -15.47
CA ARG A 82 -13.72 23.24 -16.08
C ARG A 82 -12.32 23.17 -15.47
N ILE A 83 -11.74 24.29 -15.08
CA ILE A 83 -10.42 24.33 -14.43
C ILE A 83 -10.46 23.63 -13.06
N LYS A 84 -11.56 23.78 -12.31
CA LYS A 84 -11.74 23.09 -11.03
C LYS A 84 -11.90 21.58 -11.23
N ALA A 85 -12.62 21.16 -12.27
CA ALA A 85 -12.75 19.75 -12.64
C ALA A 85 -11.39 19.11 -12.95
N ILE A 86 -10.57 19.75 -13.79
CA ILE A 86 -9.21 19.29 -14.13
C ILE A 86 -8.34 19.21 -12.86
N LYS A 87 -8.39 20.23 -12.00
CA LYS A 87 -7.63 20.24 -10.74
C LYS A 87 -8.05 19.10 -9.82
N LYS A 88 -9.36 18.84 -9.68
CA LYS A 88 -9.90 17.76 -8.85
C LYS A 88 -9.41 16.40 -9.33
N TYR A 89 -9.57 16.12 -10.62
CA TYR A 89 -9.11 14.85 -11.21
C TYR A 89 -7.62 14.62 -10.94
N ARG A 90 -6.76 15.64 -11.13
CA ARG A 90 -5.32 15.54 -10.85
C ARG A 90 -4.98 15.26 -9.40
N ILE A 91 -5.72 15.82 -8.45
CA ILE A 91 -5.47 15.59 -7.01
C ILE A 91 -5.82 14.15 -6.64
N VAL A 92 -6.93 13.63 -7.18
CA VAL A 92 -7.41 12.29 -6.82
C VAL A 92 -6.61 11.20 -7.52
N THR A 93 -6.36 11.32 -8.83
CA THR A 93 -5.67 10.28 -9.61
C THR A 93 -4.15 10.45 -9.61
N GLY A 94 -3.65 11.67 -9.39
CA GLY A 94 -2.25 12.02 -9.61
C GLY A 94 -1.87 12.12 -11.09
N ALA A 95 -2.85 12.22 -11.99
CA ALA A 95 -2.65 12.32 -13.43
C ALA A 95 -1.92 13.62 -13.85
N GLY A 96 -1.26 13.55 -15.01
CA GLY A 96 -0.67 14.70 -15.67
C GLY A 96 -1.73 15.73 -16.08
N LEU A 97 -1.29 16.96 -16.39
CA LEU A 97 -2.20 18.03 -16.82
C LEU A 97 -2.92 17.68 -18.12
N ILE A 98 -2.21 17.05 -19.07
CA ILE A 98 -2.75 16.65 -20.36
C ILE A 98 -3.81 15.55 -20.17
N GLU A 99 -3.45 14.47 -19.48
CA GLU A 99 -4.36 13.35 -19.16
C GLU A 99 -5.64 13.83 -18.45
N ALA A 100 -5.49 14.75 -17.48
CA ALA A 100 -6.63 15.29 -16.75
C ALA A 100 -7.54 16.15 -17.62
N LYS A 101 -6.96 16.93 -18.55
CA LYS A 101 -7.74 17.71 -19.51
C LYS A 101 -8.50 16.79 -20.46
N GLU A 102 -7.83 15.80 -21.03
CA GLU A 102 -8.46 14.83 -21.95
C GLU A 102 -9.61 14.08 -21.28
N TYR A 103 -9.43 13.68 -20.02
CA TYR A 103 -10.49 13.04 -19.25
C TYR A 103 -11.70 13.96 -19.05
N VAL A 104 -11.48 15.18 -18.58
CA VAL A 104 -12.56 16.16 -18.37
C VAL A 104 -13.26 16.52 -19.68
N ASP A 105 -12.51 16.68 -20.77
CA ASP A 105 -13.07 16.95 -22.10
C ASP A 105 -13.94 15.76 -22.57
N SER A 106 -13.54 14.52 -22.28
CA SER A 106 -14.34 13.32 -22.60
C SER A 106 -15.66 13.23 -21.84
N LEU A 107 -15.73 13.80 -20.63
CA LEU A 107 -16.97 13.85 -19.82
C LEU A 107 -17.95 14.92 -20.31
N SER A 108 -17.46 15.93 -21.04
CA SER A 108 -18.27 17.04 -21.57
C SER A 108 -18.97 16.74 -22.90
N LYS A 109 -18.69 15.59 -23.50
CA LYS A 109 -19.29 15.12 -24.76
C LYS A 109 -20.57 14.33 -24.51
#